data_AF-A0A813DPL1-F1
#
_entry.id   AF-A0A813DPL1-F1
#
_cell.length_a   1.000
_cell.length_b   1.000
_cell.length_c   1.000
_cell.angle_alpha   90.00
_cell.angle_beta   90.00
_cell.angle_gamma   90.00
#
_symmetry.space_group_name_H-M   'P 1'
#
loop_
_entity.id
_entity.type
_entity.pdbx_description
1 polymer ?
#
loop_
_entity_poly.entity_id
_entity_poly.type
_entity_poly.pdbx_seq_one_letter_code
_entity_poly.pdbx_strand_id
1 'polypeptide(L)'
;MASDACDGAGQEPLTFAAGLENDSLNATDGLRKDSLNATEGLRKELEVSLEERSGPQEAPWTWQALEASEWQALCLGPFEAGATCEILHAWYGVPGDPGRQVNCTHWLRHAWNAATGLRLTGFNRLFGDPAPLRAKRLVVEYRLRNVRSWDVSRGTYAEGGVRRLQLMPVIAAKTVTNFVGATVAASGYVVGKALTAMSNSIASGEPDSVADSTAFQLGFSTWLRLNGIWPSVTYDEVAGDSAPWDMKQTPIIVSNHVCYLDGLVLAAVFGAPKIIAMKGTLNVPILGVFAAELGVIEVDRSNPCSRAATRKAIEEHVECWQPGRRPLLLFPEGTTSNGDSMLEFKKGAFAPGAPLRPVVMCYTGAWDPATTNFRLSSNGDLAPTGDGEWCEQFLGHAMHSMQIRVLPPYVPSEAERSNSELFAANVRQTMGRAQEQLRLE
;
A
#
# COMPACT_ATOMS: atom_id res chain seq x y z
N MET A 1 7.08 -76.00 -5.97
CA MET A 1 7.74 -77.17 -6.57
C MET A 1 8.21 -76.76 -7.96
N ALA A 2 9.48 -77.07 -8.27
CA ALA A 2 10.26 -76.71 -9.46
C ALA A 2 9.56 -77.12 -10.80
N SER A 3 9.94 -76.70 -12.01
CA SER A 3 11.27 -76.52 -12.62
C SER A 3 11.08 -75.94 -14.05
N ASP A 4 11.87 -74.94 -14.45
CA ASP A 4 12.93 -74.95 -15.48
C ASP A 4 12.60 -75.17 -16.97
N ALA A 5 13.25 -74.31 -17.78
CA ALA A 5 14.06 -74.59 -18.98
C ALA A 5 13.63 -74.01 -20.35
N CYS A 6 14.67 -73.57 -21.05
CA CYS A 6 14.75 -72.72 -22.23
C CYS A 6 14.85 -73.46 -23.58
N ASP A 7 14.81 -72.63 -24.63
CA ASP A 7 15.57 -72.65 -25.89
C ASP A 7 15.16 -73.53 -27.09
N GLY A 8 15.23 -72.91 -28.27
CA GLY A 8 15.56 -73.59 -29.53
C GLY A 8 14.85 -73.07 -30.78
N ALA A 9 15.56 -72.28 -31.58
CA ALA A 9 15.13 -71.61 -32.83
C ALA A 9 15.03 -72.52 -34.08
N GLY A 10 14.40 -72.01 -35.15
CA GLY A 10 14.94 -72.16 -36.52
C GLY A 10 13.98 -72.50 -37.68
N GLN A 11 13.92 -71.55 -38.63
CA GLN A 11 13.82 -71.67 -40.11
C GLN A 11 12.50 -71.42 -40.88
N GLU A 12 12.56 -70.30 -41.62
CA GLU A 12 11.89 -69.69 -42.80
C GLU A 12 11.48 -70.62 -43.98
N PRO A 13 10.73 -70.20 -45.07
CA PRO A 13 10.83 -68.89 -45.77
C PRO A 13 9.67 -68.27 -46.63
N LEU A 14 9.88 -66.98 -47.00
CA LEU A 14 9.67 -66.24 -48.29
C LEU A 14 8.24 -66.01 -48.89
N THR A 15 7.65 -64.79 -48.81
CA THR A 15 7.70 -63.56 -49.69
C THR A 15 6.74 -63.50 -50.89
N PHE A 16 5.88 -62.46 -51.01
CA PHE A 16 6.01 -61.29 -51.92
C PHE A 16 4.70 -60.46 -52.06
N ALA A 17 4.86 -59.14 -52.21
CA ALA A 17 3.95 -58.12 -52.78
C ALA A 17 2.89 -57.43 -51.87
N ALA A 18 3.27 -56.28 -51.29
CA ALA A 18 2.40 -55.10 -51.09
C ALA A 18 3.28 -53.84 -50.84
N GLY A 19 4.15 -53.52 -51.79
CA GLY A 19 5.14 -52.42 -51.69
C GLY A 19 4.83 -51.19 -52.54
N LEU A 20 3.56 -50.92 -52.87
CA LEU A 20 3.19 -49.80 -53.75
C LEU A 20 2.12 -48.85 -53.19
N GLU A 21 1.53 -49.13 -52.01
CA GLU A 21 0.53 -48.23 -51.39
C GLU A 21 1.08 -47.31 -50.30
N ASN A 22 2.26 -47.60 -49.73
CA ASN A 22 2.81 -46.81 -48.61
C ASN A 22 3.53 -45.51 -49.02
N ASP A 23 4.10 -45.45 -50.23
CA ASP A 23 4.90 -44.28 -50.64
C ASP A 23 4.01 -43.10 -51.08
N SER A 24 2.83 -43.35 -51.65
CA SER A 24 1.87 -42.29 -52.02
C SER A 24 1.21 -41.65 -50.81
N LEU A 25 0.91 -42.42 -49.76
CA LEU A 25 0.30 -41.92 -48.53
C LEU A 25 1.27 -41.02 -47.76
N ASN A 26 2.54 -41.42 -47.63
CA ASN A 26 3.57 -40.61 -46.95
C ASN A 26 3.89 -39.31 -47.69
N ALA A 27 3.91 -39.31 -49.02
CA ALA A 27 4.14 -38.09 -49.80
C ALA A 27 3.00 -37.07 -49.67
N THR A 28 1.74 -37.54 -49.63
CA THR A 28 0.57 -36.66 -49.44
C THR A 28 0.46 -36.10 -48.02
N ASP A 29 0.91 -36.83 -47.01
CA ASP A 29 0.92 -36.37 -45.62
C ASP A 29 2.03 -35.35 -45.35
N GLY A 30 3.19 -35.51 -45.99
CA GLY A 30 4.29 -34.54 -45.98
C GLY A 30 3.89 -33.20 -46.61
N LEU A 31 3.29 -33.23 -47.81
CA LEU A 31 2.82 -32.03 -48.49
C LEU A 31 1.70 -31.30 -47.72
N ARG A 32 0.82 -32.04 -47.02
CA ARG A 32 -0.19 -31.44 -46.14
C ARG A 32 0.44 -30.76 -44.92
N LYS A 33 1.40 -31.41 -44.26
CA LYS A 33 2.12 -30.83 -43.10
C LYS A 33 2.90 -29.60 -43.47
N ASP A 34 3.58 -29.61 -44.62
CA ASP A 34 4.33 -28.44 -45.10
C ASP A 34 3.39 -27.28 -45.46
N SER A 35 2.23 -27.56 -46.05
CA SER A 35 1.21 -26.53 -46.34
C SER A 35 0.60 -25.93 -45.07
N LEU A 36 0.35 -26.76 -44.05
CA LEU A 36 -0.17 -26.32 -42.74
C LEU A 36 0.84 -25.43 -42.01
N ASN A 37 2.11 -25.86 -41.97
CA ASN A 37 3.19 -25.08 -41.37
C ASN A 37 3.42 -23.76 -42.11
N ALA A 38 3.31 -23.74 -43.44
CA ALA A 38 3.41 -22.51 -44.23
C ALA A 38 2.24 -21.55 -43.96
N THR A 39 1.00 -22.06 -43.83
CA THR A 39 -0.16 -21.22 -43.46
C THR A 39 -0.10 -20.70 -42.03
N GLU A 40 0.51 -21.45 -41.12
CA GLU A 40 0.70 -21.03 -39.72
C GLU A 40 1.83 -20.00 -39.60
N GLY A 41 2.91 -20.15 -40.39
CA GLY A 41 3.96 -19.13 -40.55
C GLY A 41 3.41 -17.82 -41.13
N LEU A 42 2.62 -17.91 -42.20
CA LEU A 42 1.96 -16.74 -42.80
C LEU A 42 0.95 -16.08 -41.84
N ARG A 43 0.24 -16.85 -41.01
CA ARG A 43 -0.64 -16.30 -39.97
C ARG A 43 0.14 -15.55 -38.91
N LYS A 44 1.25 -16.11 -38.41
CA LYS A 44 2.12 -15.43 -37.45
C LYS A 44 2.75 -14.17 -38.03
N GLU A 45 3.20 -14.21 -39.28
CA GLU A 45 3.72 -13.01 -39.97
C GLU A 45 2.62 -11.96 -40.19
N LEU A 46 1.37 -12.36 -40.48
CA LEU A 46 0.25 -11.43 -40.56
C LEU A 46 -0.14 -10.86 -39.19
N GLU A 47 -0.13 -11.66 -38.13
CA GLU A 47 -0.43 -11.23 -36.76
C GLU A 47 0.63 -10.24 -36.27
N VAL A 48 1.92 -10.55 -36.47
CA VAL A 48 3.03 -9.64 -36.18
C VAL A 48 2.94 -8.36 -37.03
N SER A 49 2.61 -8.47 -38.32
CA SER A 49 2.42 -7.29 -39.18
C SER A 49 1.17 -6.47 -38.83
N LEU A 50 0.14 -7.06 -38.22
CA LEU A 50 -1.05 -6.35 -37.73
C LEU A 50 -0.74 -5.64 -36.42
N GLU A 51 0.03 -6.26 -35.52
CA GLU A 51 0.53 -5.65 -34.29
C GLU A 51 1.51 -4.49 -34.58
N GLU A 52 2.38 -4.63 -35.58
CA GLU A 52 3.32 -3.56 -36.00
C GLU A 52 2.63 -2.40 -36.74
N ARG A 53 1.47 -2.65 -37.39
CA ARG A 53 0.68 -1.61 -38.06
C ARG A 53 -0.22 -0.83 -37.10
N SER A 54 -0.59 -1.41 -35.97
CA SER A 54 -1.13 -0.65 -34.85
C SER A 54 0.03 0.00 -34.08
N GLY A 55 0.35 1.25 -34.41
CA GLY A 55 1.15 2.08 -33.49
C GLY A 55 0.58 1.98 -32.06
N PRO A 56 1.38 2.21 -31.00
CA PRO A 56 1.00 1.89 -29.63
C PRO A 56 -0.41 2.38 -29.34
N GLN A 57 -1.35 1.44 -29.21
CA GLN A 57 -2.76 1.74 -29.02
C GLN A 57 -2.87 2.55 -27.74
N GLU A 58 -3.24 3.83 -27.86
CA GLU A 58 -3.26 4.71 -26.69
C GLU A 58 -4.22 4.12 -25.65
N ALA A 59 -3.74 3.92 -24.42
CA ALA A 59 -4.55 3.31 -23.38
C ALA A 59 -5.87 4.08 -23.23
N PRO A 60 -7.00 3.37 -23.11
CA PRO A 60 -8.32 4.00 -23.08
C PRO A 60 -8.44 4.94 -21.88
N TRP A 61 -9.17 6.02 -22.08
CA TRP A 61 -9.54 6.92 -20.99
C TRP A 61 -10.46 6.20 -20.01
N THR A 62 -10.09 6.22 -18.73
CA THR A 62 -10.95 5.74 -17.64
C THR A 62 -11.53 6.94 -16.92
N TRP A 63 -12.86 7.01 -16.83
CA TRP A 63 -13.59 8.06 -16.12
C TRP A 63 -13.54 7.85 -14.60
N GLN A 64 -13.43 8.94 -13.85
CA GLN A 64 -13.15 8.93 -12.41
C GLN A 64 -13.90 10.06 -11.69
N ALA A 65 -14.14 9.86 -10.39
CA ALA A 65 -14.60 10.89 -9.48
C ALA A 65 -13.87 10.75 -8.14
N LEU A 66 -13.32 11.85 -7.65
CA LEU A 66 -12.67 11.97 -6.35
C LEU A 66 -13.54 12.85 -5.45
N GLU A 67 -13.79 12.40 -4.21
CA GLU A 67 -14.47 13.19 -3.20
C GLU A 67 -13.55 13.48 -2.02
N ALA A 68 -13.58 14.70 -1.50
CA ALA A 68 -12.94 15.05 -0.23
C ALA A 68 -13.93 15.82 0.64
N SER A 69 -14.07 15.41 1.91
CA SER A 69 -14.78 16.22 2.90
C SER A 69 -14.00 17.49 3.24
N GLU A 70 -14.68 18.54 3.72
CA GLU A 70 -14.05 19.84 4.01
C GLU A 70 -12.89 19.80 5.03
N TRP A 71 -12.79 18.70 5.79
CA TRP A 71 -11.76 18.45 6.80
C TRP A 71 -10.57 17.64 6.27
N GLN A 72 -10.67 17.10 5.06
CA GLN A 72 -9.64 16.29 4.42
C GLN A 72 -8.90 17.09 3.35
N ALA A 73 -7.69 16.64 3.03
CA ALA A 73 -6.98 17.13 1.86
C ALA A 73 -7.49 16.40 0.61
N LEU A 74 -7.90 17.14 -0.42
CA LEU A 74 -8.11 16.55 -1.75
C LEU A 74 -6.74 16.36 -2.39
N CYS A 75 -6.42 15.13 -2.78
CA CYS A 75 -5.17 14.78 -3.44
C CYS A 75 -5.48 14.13 -4.77
N LEU A 76 -5.27 14.85 -5.87
CA LEU A 76 -5.35 14.31 -7.22
C LEU A 76 -3.92 14.27 -7.77
N GLY A 77 -3.33 13.10 -7.93
CA GLY A 77 -1.93 12.98 -8.32
C GLY A 77 -0.91 13.56 -7.29
N PRO A 78 0.36 13.81 -7.69
CA PRO A 78 0.88 13.63 -9.05
C PRO A 78 0.80 12.18 -9.47
N PHE A 79 0.42 11.97 -10.73
CA PHE A 79 0.47 10.64 -11.32
C PHE A 79 1.88 10.39 -11.87
N GLU A 80 2.34 9.14 -11.87
CA GLU A 80 3.70 8.84 -12.31
C GLU A 80 3.89 9.11 -13.82
N ALA A 81 5.15 9.26 -14.25
CA ALA A 81 5.50 9.56 -15.64
C ALA A 81 4.79 8.61 -16.62
N GLY A 82 4.12 9.19 -17.62
CA GLY A 82 3.33 8.47 -18.63
C GLY A 82 1.82 8.45 -18.36
N ALA A 83 1.37 8.66 -17.12
CA ALA A 83 -0.05 8.82 -16.81
C ALA A 83 -0.55 10.21 -17.25
N THR A 84 -1.71 10.27 -17.89
CA THR A 84 -2.34 11.53 -18.31
C THR A 84 -3.65 11.72 -17.57
N CYS A 85 -3.85 12.89 -16.97
CA CYS A 85 -5.07 13.25 -16.24
C CYS A 85 -5.73 14.47 -16.87
N GLU A 86 -7.05 14.42 -16.98
CA GLU A 86 -7.87 15.55 -17.40
C GLU A 86 -9.05 15.74 -16.46
N ILE A 87 -9.15 16.92 -15.83
CA ILE A 87 -10.28 17.29 -14.98
C ILE A 87 -11.45 17.69 -15.88
N LEU A 88 -12.61 17.07 -15.66
CA LEU A 88 -13.80 17.21 -16.50
C LEU A 88 -14.82 18.16 -15.86
N HIS A 89 -15.16 17.91 -14.61
CA HIS A 89 -16.13 18.70 -13.85
C HIS A 89 -15.77 18.69 -12.36
N ALA A 90 -16.06 19.76 -11.65
CA ALA A 90 -15.89 19.79 -10.20
C ALA A 90 -16.78 20.82 -9.52
N TRP A 91 -17.22 20.46 -8.32
CA TRP A 91 -18.04 21.30 -7.47
C TRP A 91 -17.69 21.14 -5.99
N TYR A 92 -17.90 22.21 -5.23
CA TYR A 92 -17.74 22.23 -3.78
C TYR A 92 -19.05 22.65 -3.11
N GLY A 93 -19.58 21.84 -2.17
CA GLY A 93 -20.83 22.16 -1.50
C GLY A 93 -21.50 21.01 -0.78
N VAL A 94 -22.81 21.13 -0.53
CA VAL A 94 -23.59 20.07 0.13
C VAL A 94 -23.97 19.00 -0.91
N PRO A 95 -23.64 17.72 -0.68
CA PRO A 95 -24.03 16.63 -1.59
C PRO A 95 -25.56 16.56 -1.76
N GLY A 96 -26.02 16.46 -3.01
CA GLY A 96 -27.44 16.38 -3.35
C GLY A 96 -28.23 17.69 -3.27
N ASP A 97 -27.58 18.83 -3.01
CA ASP A 97 -28.21 20.16 -2.94
C ASP A 97 -27.51 21.15 -3.89
N PRO A 98 -27.85 21.17 -5.20
CA PRO A 98 -27.18 22.00 -6.20
C PRO A 98 -27.22 23.50 -5.91
N GLY A 99 -28.24 23.97 -5.17
CA GLY A 99 -28.35 25.38 -4.77
C GLY A 99 -27.29 25.82 -3.76
N ARG A 100 -26.57 24.87 -3.16
CA ARG A 100 -25.48 25.08 -2.20
C ARG A 100 -24.17 24.47 -2.68
N GLN A 101 -23.95 24.48 -3.99
CA GLN A 101 -22.73 24.02 -4.64
C GLN A 101 -22.12 25.14 -5.47
N VAL A 102 -20.79 25.26 -5.40
CA VAL A 102 -19.98 26.18 -6.20
C VAL A 102 -19.25 25.37 -7.25
N ASN A 103 -19.36 25.74 -8.53
CA ASN A 103 -18.55 25.14 -9.57
C ASN A 103 -17.10 25.61 -9.44
N CYS A 104 -16.17 24.67 -9.24
CA CYS A 104 -14.74 24.95 -9.09
C CYS A 104 -13.89 24.35 -10.22
N THR A 105 -14.52 23.86 -11.29
CA THR A 105 -13.85 23.17 -12.41
C THR A 105 -12.72 23.99 -13.02
N HIS A 106 -12.99 25.25 -13.39
CA HIS A 106 -11.99 26.11 -14.03
C HIS A 106 -10.81 26.41 -13.11
N TRP A 107 -11.09 26.61 -11.82
CA TRP A 107 -10.05 26.85 -10.83
C TRP A 107 -9.13 25.63 -10.71
N LEU A 108 -9.70 24.42 -10.62
CA LEU A 108 -8.92 23.19 -10.50
C LEU A 108 -8.11 22.89 -11.77
N ARG A 109 -8.69 23.11 -12.96
CA ARG A 109 -7.96 22.97 -14.22
C ARG A 109 -6.76 23.90 -14.30
N HIS A 110 -6.90 25.13 -13.81
CA HIS A 110 -5.80 26.10 -13.79
C HIS A 110 -4.72 25.73 -12.76
N ALA A 111 -5.13 25.20 -11.61
CA ALA A 111 -4.21 24.75 -10.57
C ALA A 111 -3.57 23.38 -10.86
N TRP A 112 -4.12 22.60 -11.80
CA TRP A 112 -3.64 21.26 -12.14
C TRP A 112 -2.24 21.29 -12.74
N ASN A 113 -1.37 20.42 -12.24
CA ASN A 113 -0.03 20.23 -12.77
C ASN A 113 0.30 18.73 -12.76
N ALA A 114 0.70 18.17 -13.90
CA ALA A 114 0.98 16.74 -14.01
C ALA A 114 2.15 16.28 -13.13
N ALA A 115 3.17 17.12 -12.92
CA ALA A 115 4.36 16.79 -12.14
C ALA A 115 4.15 16.88 -10.62
N THR A 116 3.24 17.75 -10.16
CA THR A 116 2.99 17.96 -8.72
C THR A 116 1.60 17.52 -8.26
N GLY A 117 0.70 17.19 -9.19
CA GLY A 117 -0.71 16.95 -8.93
C GLY A 117 -1.44 18.20 -8.41
N LEU A 118 -2.65 17.98 -7.89
CA LEU A 118 -3.38 18.89 -7.03
C LEU A 118 -3.40 18.33 -5.62
N ARG A 119 -2.99 19.16 -4.65
CA ARG A 119 -3.21 18.87 -3.23
C ARG A 119 -3.83 20.10 -2.58
N LEU A 120 -5.08 19.99 -2.17
CA LEU A 120 -5.90 21.10 -1.72
C LEU A 120 -6.41 20.83 -0.31
N THR A 121 -6.39 21.85 0.54
CA THR A 121 -7.03 21.84 1.87
C THR A 121 -7.77 23.16 2.07
N GLY A 122 -8.68 23.20 3.03
CA GLY A 122 -9.36 24.45 3.39
C GLY A 122 -10.25 24.97 2.27
N PHE A 123 -11.12 24.13 1.72
CA PHE A 123 -11.96 24.44 0.56
C PHE A 123 -12.83 25.68 0.74
N ASN A 124 -13.32 25.97 1.95
CA ASN A 124 -14.04 27.21 2.27
C ASN A 124 -13.24 28.47 1.97
N ARG A 125 -11.91 28.44 2.13
CA ARG A 125 -11.03 29.58 1.81
C ARG A 125 -10.77 29.69 0.31
N LEU A 126 -10.75 28.55 -0.40
CA LEU A 126 -10.45 28.51 -1.84
C LEU A 126 -11.66 28.87 -2.71
N PHE A 127 -12.85 28.38 -2.34
CA PHE A 127 -14.07 28.47 -3.16
C PHE A 127 -15.20 29.28 -2.50
N GLY A 128 -14.98 29.77 -1.26
CA GLY A 128 -16.04 30.32 -0.42
C GLY A 128 -16.79 29.22 0.37
N ASP A 129 -17.57 29.61 1.38
CA ASP A 129 -18.44 28.70 2.13
C ASP A 129 -19.89 28.77 1.60
N PRO A 130 -20.31 27.82 0.74
CA PRO A 130 -21.67 27.82 0.19
C PRO A 130 -22.75 27.36 1.18
N ALA A 131 -22.37 26.81 2.33
CA ALA A 131 -23.32 26.32 3.33
C ALA A 131 -22.68 26.31 4.73
N PRO A 132 -22.69 27.48 5.42
CA PRO A 132 -22.21 27.58 6.79
C PRO A 132 -22.89 26.56 7.70
N LEU A 133 -22.11 25.98 8.63
CA LEU A 133 -22.55 24.98 9.61
C LEU A 133 -23.06 23.64 9.03
N ARG A 134 -22.96 23.42 7.72
CA ARG A 134 -23.29 22.13 7.08
C ARG A 134 -22.03 21.47 6.54
N ALA A 135 -22.01 20.15 6.64
CA ALA A 135 -20.96 19.32 6.08
C ALA A 135 -20.93 19.48 4.55
N LYS A 136 -19.77 19.87 4.02
CA LYS A 136 -19.54 20.05 2.58
C LYS A 136 -18.51 19.05 2.05
N ARG A 137 -18.58 18.79 0.74
CA ARG A 137 -17.61 17.98 0.01
C ARG A 137 -17.19 18.69 -1.26
N LEU A 138 -15.92 18.50 -1.60
CA LEU A 138 -15.37 18.79 -2.92
C LEU A 138 -15.45 17.51 -3.74
N VAL A 139 -16.09 17.56 -4.90
CA VAL A 139 -16.17 16.46 -5.86
C VAL A 139 -15.47 16.89 -7.13
N VAL A 140 -14.55 16.05 -7.62
CA VAL A 140 -13.77 16.29 -8.82
C VAL A 140 -13.92 15.08 -9.73
N GLU A 141 -14.59 15.28 -10.85
CA GLU A 141 -14.69 14.34 -11.95
C GLU A 141 -13.53 14.55 -12.92
N TYR A 142 -12.84 13.49 -13.27
CA TYR A 142 -11.65 13.52 -14.13
C TYR A 142 -11.53 12.22 -14.92
N ARG A 143 -10.65 12.18 -15.90
CA ARG A 143 -10.31 10.94 -16.62
C ARG A 143 -8.81 10.71 -16.63
N LEU A 144 -8.41 9.44 -16.64
CA LEU A 144 -7.02 9.00 -16.66
C LEU A 144 -6.71 8.09 -17.83
N ARG A 145 -5.46 8.16 -18.30
CA ARG A 145 -4.84 7.23 -19.26
C ARG A 145 -3.53 6.72 -18.66
N ASN A 146 -3.16 5.47 -18.98
CA ASN A 146 -1.93 4.79 -18.51
C ASN A 146 -1.85 4.64 -16.98
N VAL A 147 -2.95 4.18 -16.35
CA VAL A 147 -2.97 3.84 -14.92
C VAL A 147 -1.99 2.68 -14.65
N ARG A 148 -1.12 2.84 -13.65
CA ARG A 148 -0.14 1.80 -13.28
C ARG A 148 -0.80 0.75 -12.38
N SER A 149 -0.39 -0.50 -12.52
CA SER A 149 -0.96 -1.64 -11.78
C SER A 149 -0.89 -1.50 -10.27
N TRP A 150 0.16 -0.86 -9.73
CA TRP A 150 0.34 -0.68 -8.29
C TRP A 150 -0.66 0.32 -7.66
N ASP A 151 -1.35 1.14 -8.46
CA ASP A 151 -2.40 2.08 -8.01
C ASP A 151 -3.81 1.47 -8.15
N VAL A 152 -3.90 0.14 -8.27
CA VAL A 152 -5.15 -0.61 -8.35
C VAL A 152 -5.21 -1.60 -7.20
N SER A 153 -6.20 -1.46 -6.32
CA SER A 153 -6.49 -2.42 -5.25
C SER A 153 -6.87 -3.78 -5.85
N ARG A 154 -6.36 -4.86 -5.22
CA ARG A 154 -6.66 -6.25 -5.63
C ARG A 154 -7.97 -6.76 -5.02
N GLY A 155 -8.57 -6.00 -4.11
CA GLY A 155 -9.72 -6.46 -3.33
C GLY A 155 -10.96 -6.61 -4.19
N THR A 156 -11.76 -7.65 -3.92
CA THR A 156 -13.15 -7.69 -4.39
C THR A 156 -14.00 -6.80 -3.50
N TYR A 157 -14.60 -5.76 -4.07
CA TYR A 157 -15.45 -4.84 -3.32
C TYR A 157 -16.89 -5.33 -3.28
N ALA A 158 -17.58 -5.08 -2.18
CA ALA A 158 -19.03 -5.27 -2.13
C ALA A 158 -19.73 -4.21 -3.00
N GLU A 159 -20.10 -4.62 -4.21
CA GLU A 159 -20.75 -3.75 -5.21
C GLU A 159 -22.27 -3.95 -5.27
N GLY A 160 -22.98 -2.85 -5.51
CA GLY A 160 -24.44 -2.84 -5.62
C GLY A 160 -25.15 -2.94 -4.27
N GLY A 161 -26.45 -2.61 -4.27
CA GLY A 161 -27.22 -2.47 -3.02
C GLY A 161 -27.30 -3.75 -2.18
N VAL A 162 -27.37 -4.92 -2.83
CA VAL A 162 -27.49 -6.21 -2.12
C VAL A 162 -26.20 -6.58 -1.40
N ARG A 163 -25.03 -6.50 -2.07
CA ARG A 163 -23.76 -6.86 -1.42
C ARG A 163 -23.37 -5.85 -0.33
N ARG A 164 -23.65 -4.57 -0.53
CA ARG A 164 -23.46 -3.55 0.52
C ARG A 164 -24.37 -3.79 1.73
N LEU A 165 -25.62 -4.21 1.51
CA LEU A 165 -26.51 -4.60 2.61
C LEU A 165 -25.98 -5.79 3.40
N GLN A 166 -25.28 -6.72 2.75
CA GLN A 166 -24.63 -7.86 3.43
C GLN A 166 -23.47 -7.44 4.34
N LEU A 167 -22.86 -6.27 4.13
CA LEU A 167 -21.84 -5.73 5.05
C LEU A 167 -22.44 -5.21 6.35
N MET A 168 -23.72 -4.81 6.36
CA MET A 168 -24.34 -4.09 7.49
C MET A 168 -24.28 -4.81 8.84
N PRO A 169 -24.49 -6.13 8.95
CA PRO A 169 -24.33 -6.84 10.22
C PRO A 169 -22.91 -6.71 10.79
N VAL A 170 -21.89 -6.81 9.93
CA VAL A 170 -20.48 -6.67 10.33
C VAL A 170 -20.19 -5.23 10.71
N ILE A 171 -20.67 -4.25 9.94
CA ILE A 171 -20.53 -2.82 10.24
C ILE A 171 -21.17 -2.50 11.61
N ALA A 172 -22.37 -3.02 11.88
CA ALA A 172 -23.05 -2.81 13.16
C ALA A 172 -22.25 -3.40 14.32
N ALA A 173 -21.77 -4.64 14.18
CA ALA A 173 -20.92 -5.28 15.17
C ALA A 173 -19.61 -4.48 15.40
N LYS A 174 -18.93 -4.07 14.33
CA LYS A 174 -17.70 -3.27 14.40
C LYS A 174 -17.90 -1.87 14.97
N THR A 175 -19.08 -1.28 14.80
CA THR A 175 -19.39 0.02 15.43
C THR A 175 -19.39 -0.13 16.94
N VAL A 176 -19.97 -1.22 17.46
CA VAL A 176 -19.93 -1.55 18.89
C VAL A 176 -18.51 -1.83 19.36
N THR A 177 -17.76 -2.68 18.65
CA THR A 177 -16.39 -3.02 19.06
C THR A 177 -15.44 -1.83 18.96
N ASN A 178 -15.66 -0.90 18.02
CA ASN A 178 -14.93 0.37 17.98
C ASN A 178 -15.18 1.21 19.22
N PHE A 179 -16.44 1.36 19.65
CA PHE A 179 -16.77 2.11 20.84
C PHE A 179 -16.14 1.51 22.10
N VAL A 180 -16.24 0.18 22.25
CA VAL A 180 -15.60 -0.57 23.34
C VAL A 180 -14.09 -0.41 23.28
N GLY A 181 -13.47 -0.63 22.13
CA GLY A 181 -12.02 -0.52 21.96
C GLY A 181 -11.51 0.90 22.22
N ALA A 182 -12.24 1.93 21.75
CA ALA A 182 -11.90 3.32 22.00
C ALA A 182 -11.95 3.64 23.50
N THR A 183 -12.95 3.11 24.22
CA THR A 183 -13.05 3.23 25.67
C THR A 183 -11.87 2.56 26.39
N VAL A 184 -11.50 1.34 25.98
CA VAL A 184 -10.35 0.61 26.53
C VAL A 184 -9.06 1.39 26.28
N ALA A 185 -8.87 1.89 25.07
CA ALA A 185 -7.67 2.62 24.70
C ALA A 185 -7.58 3.98 25.40
N ALA A 186 -8.70 4.70 25.57
CA ALA A 186 -8.78 5.91 26.37
C ALA A 186 -8.47 5.66 27.86
N SER A 187 -8.95 4.55 28.42
CA SER A 187 -8.64 4.14 29.79
C SER A 187 -7.16 3.78 29.95
N GLY A 188 -6.60 3.03 29.00
CA GLY A 188 -5.16 2.72 28.95
C GLY A 188 -4.31 3.99 28.86
N TYR A 189 -4.75 4.99 28.09
CA TYR A 189 -4.12 6.30 28.02
C TYR A 189 -4.16 7.05 29.36
N VAL A 190 -5.32 7.14 30.02
CA VAL A 190 -5.46 7.82 31.32
C VAL A 190 -4.57 7.16 32.38
N VAL A 191 -4.58 5.84 32.46
CA VAL A 191 -3.73 5.07 33.36
C VAL A 191 -2.25 5.26 33.02
N GLY A 192 -1.90 5.15 31.74
CA GLY A 192 -0.54 5.36 31.24
C GLY A 192 0.00 6.74 31.61
N LYS A 193 -0.81 7.79 31.45
CA LYS A 193 -0.46 9.17 31.84
C LYS A 193 -0.22 9.29 33.35
N ALA A 194 -1.08 8.70 34.17
CA ALA A 194 -0.90 8.71 35.63
C ALA A 194 0.39 7.99 36.04
N LEU A 195 0.64 6.78 35.53
CA LEU A 195 1.84 6.00 35.82
C LEU A 195 3.11 6.71 35.35
N THR A 196 3.09 7.31 34.16
CA THR A 196 4.22 8.06 33.60
C THR A 196 4.52 9.31 34.42
N ALA A 197 3.49 10.04 34.85
CA ALA A 197 3.68 11.20 35.73
C ALA A 197 4.30 10.81 37.08
N MET A 198 3.90 9.65 37.64
CA MET A 198 4.51 9.12 38.87
C MET A 198 5.98 8.73 38.63
N SER A 199 6.30 8.01 37.54
CA SER A 199 7.68 7.65 37.15
C SER A 199 8.57 8.88 37.04
N ASN A 200 8.13 9.87 36.26
CA ASN A 200 8.87 11.11 36.00
C ASN A 200 9.02 12.00 37.23
N SER A 201 8.17 11.87 38.24
CA SER A 201 8.33 12.61 39.50
C SER A 201 9.47 12.08 40.38
N ILE A 202 9.94 10.86 40.10
CA ILE A 202 10.96 10.16 40.87
C ILE A 202 12.27 10.01 40.04
N ALA A 203 12.16 10.03 38.72
CA ALA A 203 13.31 9.92 37.81
C ALA A 203 14.12 11.22 37.72
N SER A 204 15.45 11.10 37.65
CA SER A 204 16.40 12.22 37.48
C SER A 204 16.86 12.42 36.03
N GLY A 205 16.19 11.77 35.06
CA GLY A 205 16.53 11.77 33.63
C GLY A 205 15.50 12.48 32.74
N GLU A 206 15.61 12.27 31.43
CA GLU A 206 14.61 12.77 30.47
C GLU A 206 13.26 12.07 30.72
N PRO A 207 12.13 12.82 30.69
CA PRO A 207 10.84 12.27 31.05
C PRO A 207 10.41 11.12 30.12
N ASP A 208 9.96 10.02 30.72
CA ASP A 208 9.27 8.92 30.05
C ASP A 208 8.04 9.46 29.31
N SER A 209 7.73 8.84 28.17
CA SER A 209 6.53 9.16 27.39
C SER A 209 5.40 8.20 27.73
N VAL A 210 4.15 8.70 27.69
CA VAL A 210 2.95 7.86 27.91
C VAL A 210 2.91 6.69 26.93
N ALA A 211 3.44 6.87 25.72
CA ALA A 211 3.51 5.85 24.69
C ALA A 211 4.43 4.66 25.03
N ASP A 212 5.38 4.85 25.95
CA ASP A 212 6.25 3.79 26.46
C ASP A 212 5.56 2.97 27.57
N SER A 213 4.39 3.40 28.07
CA SER A 213 3.68 2.69 29.15
C SER A 213 2.96 1.43 28.67
N THR A 214 3.08 0.34 29.45
CA THR A 214 2.39 -0.94 29.17
C THR A 214 0.87 -0.77 29.07
N ALA A 215 0.29 0.10 29.89
CA ALA A 215 -1.15 0.35 29.88
C ALA A 215 -1.61 0.97 28.55
N PHE A 216 -0.86 1.94 28.02
CA PHE A 216 -1.14 2.55 26.72
C PHE A 216 -1.01 1.52 25.59
N GLN A 217 0.09 0.76 25.56
CA GLN A 217 0.34 -0.23 24.51
C GLN A 217 -0.71 -1.35 24.51
N LEU A 218 -1.10 -1.84 25.69
CA LEU A 218 -2.15 -2.85 25.81
C LEU A 218 -3.50 -2.30 25.34
N GLY A 219 -3.86 -1.07 25.75
CA GLY A 219 -5.10 -0.43 25.31
C GLY A 219 -5.15 -0.27 23.78
N PHE A 220 -4.04 0.17 23.19
CA PHE A 220 -3.93 0.37 21.75
C PHE A 220 -3.95 -0.95 20.96
N SER A 221 -3.21 -1.97 21.41
CA SER A 221 -3.25 -3.32 20.82
C SER A 221 -4.64 -3.95 20.92
N THR A 222 -5.33 -3.75 22.04
CA THR A 222 -6.70 -4.23 22.23
C THR A 222 -7.67 -3.57 21.26
N TRP A 223 -7.55 -2.25 21.04
CA TRP A 223 -8.37 -1.53 20.06
C TRP A 223 -8.18 -2.06 18.64
N LEU A 224 -6.94 -2.36 18.21
CA LEU A 224 -6.67 -2.95 16.90
C LEU A 224 -7.33 -4.34 16.75
N ARG A 225 -7.17 -5.21 17.75
CA ARG A 225 -7.74 -6.57 17.72
C ARG A 225 -9.28 -6.57 17.73
N LEU A 226 -9.89 -5.67 18.51
CA LEU A 226 -11.35 -5.46 18.51
C LEU A 226 -11.89 -4.93 17.17
N ASN A 227 -11.03 -4.33 16.36
CA ASN A 227 -11.33 -3.92 14.99
C ASN A 227 -11.00 -4.98 13.93
N GLY A 228 -10.63 -6.18 14.36
CA GLY A 228 -10.32 -7.30 13.47
C GLY A 228 -8.94 -7.19 12.82
N ILE A 229 -8.03 -6.35 13.32
CA ILE A 229 -6.68 -6.24 12.78
C ILE A 229 -5.77 -7.24 13.50
N TRP A 230 -5.22 -8.18 12.73
CA TRP A 230 -4.44 -9.31 13.26
C TRP A 230 -3.06 -9.36 12.60
N PRO A 231 -2.06 -8.64 13.13
CA PRO A 231 -0.70 -8.73 12.65
C PRO A 231 -0.02 -10.01 13.15
N SER A 232 0.56 -10.77 12.23
CA SER A 232 1.54 -11.81 12.51
C SER A 232 2.94 -11.25 12.28
N VAL A 233 3.85 -11.43 13.21
CA VAL A 233 5.18 -10.81 13.15
C VAL A 233 6.26 -11.88 13.18
N THR A 234 7.14 -11.84 12.19
CA THR A 234 8.34 -12.67 12.12
C THR A 234 9.58 -11.79 12.18
N TYR A 235 10.64 -12.30 12.81
CA TYR A 235 11.90 -11.61 12.95
C TYR A 235 13.00 -12.46 12.34
N ASP A 236 13.74 -11.89 11.41
CA ASP A 236 14.92 -12.54 10.83
C ASP A 236 16.05 -12.59 11.86
N GLU A 237 16.88 -13.63 11.75
CA GLU A 237 18.04 -13.81 12.63
C GLU A 237 18.98 -12.61 12.56
N VAL A 238 19.44 -12.17 13.73
CA VAL A 238 20.39 -11.06 13.86
C VAL A 238 21.73 -11.63 14.32
N ALA A 239 22.83 -11.08 13.82
CA ALA A 239 24.16 -11.51 14.22
C ALA A 239 24.45 -11.16 15.70
N GLY A 240 25.08 -12.08 16.42
CA GLY A 240 25.49 -11.91 17.82
C GLY A 240 24.37 -12.11 18.84
N ASP A 241 24.52 -11.53 20.03
CA ASP A 241 23.56 -11.65 21.14
C ASP A 241 22.40 -10.62 21.07
N SER A 242 22.27 -9.91 19.94
CA SER A 242 21.26 -8.88 19.75
C SER A 242 19.86 -9.49 19.63
N ALA A 243 18.93 -9.02 20.46
CA ALA A 243 17.53 -9.44 20.44
C ALA A 243 16.84 -9.03 19.11
N PRO A 244 16.35 -9.97 18.27
CA PRO A 244 15.71 -9.63 17.00
C PRO A 244 14.45 -8.76 17.11
N TRP A 245 13.75 -8.85 18.24
CA TRP A 245 12.55 -8.06 18.50
C TRP A 245 12.83 -6.64 19.01
N ASP A 246 14.06 -6.32 19.38
CA ASP A 246 14.39 -4.99 19.88
C ASP A 246 14.54 -3.98 18.74
N MET A 247 13.47 -3.23 18.49
CA MET A 247 13.41 -2.20 17.46
C MET A 247 14.17 -0.91 17.84
N LYS A 248 14.65 -0.80 19.10
CA LYS A 248 15.38 0.37 19.63
C LYS A 248 16.90 0.25 19.44
N GLN A 249 17.35 -0.68 18.59
CA GLN A 249 18.76 -0.85 18.20
C GLN A 249 19.23 0.14 17.12
N THR A 250 18.30 0.74 16.38
CA THR A 250 18.60 1.71 15.31
C THR A 250 17.73 2.95 15.45
N PRO A 251 18.17 4.14 15.01
CA PRO A 251 17.39 5.37 15.11
C PRO A 251 16.16 5.39 14.20
N ILE A 252 16.14 4.59 13.13
CA ILE A 252 15.12 4.62 12.08
C ILE A 252 14.53 3.23 11.84
N ILE A 253 13.22 3.16 11.66
CA ILE A 253 12.52 2.02 11.06
C ILE A 253 12.01 2.47 9.68
N VAL A 254 12.19 1.64 8.66
CA VAL A 254 11.59 1.88 7.34
C VAL A 254 10.65 0.74 6.96
N SER A 255 9.50 1.06 6.40
CA SER A 255 8.51 0.08 5.95
C SER A 255 7.90 0.44 4.60
N ASN A 256 7.43 -0.56 3.85
CA ASN A 256 6.51 -0.32 2.75
C ASN A 256 5.18 0.27 3.26
N HIS A 257 4.44 0.91 2.36
CA HIS A 257 3.18 1.59 2.70
C HIS A 257 2.04 1.15 1.78
N VAL A 258 1.03 0.51 2.35
CA VAL A 258 -0.13 -0.08 1.67
C VAL A 258 -1.41 0.69 2.02
N CYS A 259 -1.64 1.05 3.28
CA CYS A 259 -2.88 1.73 3.66
C CYS A 259 -2.72 2.73 4.81
N TYR A 260 -3.79 3.49 5.07
CA TYR A 260 -3.84 4.48 6.15
C TYR A 260 -3.52 3.94 7.56
N LEU A 261 -3.72 2.64 7.79
CA LEU A 261 -3.56 2.03 9.10
C LEU A 261 -2.13 1.57 9.41
N ASP A 262 -1.26 1.50 8.41
CA ASP A 262 0.08 0.92 8.55
C ASP A 262 0.87 1.52 9.71
N GLY A 263 0.91 2.85 9.81
CA GLY A 263 1.61 3.55 10.88
C GLY A 263 1.07 3.19 12.26
N LEU A 264 -0.25 3.03 12.40
CA LEU A 264 -0.88 2.64 13.67
C LEU A 264 -0.59 1.20 14.01
N VAL A 265 -0.65 0.30 13.03
CA VAL A 265 -0.36 -1.12 13.25
C VAL A 265 1.09 -1.30 13.66
N LEU A 266 2.03 -0.69 12.94
CA LEU A 266 3.45 -0.74 13.30
C LEU A 266 3.72 -0.05 14.65
N ALA A 267 3.00 1.02 14.99
CA ALA A 267 3.09 1.62 16.32
C ALA A 267 2.69 0.64 17.43
N ALA A 268 1.61 -0.12 17.24
CA ALA A 268 1.16 -1.08 18.24
C ALA A 268 2.11 -2.28 18.35
N VAL A 269 2.67 -2.72 17.22
CA VAL A 269 3.54 -3.90 17.16
C VAL A 269 4.93 -3.62 17.73
N PHE A 270 5.50 -2.43 17.46
CA PHE A 270 6.89 -2.11 17.79
C PHE A 270 7.06 -1.23 19.02
N GLY A 271 6.04 -1.13 19.88
CA GLY A 271 6.14 -0.36 21.12
C GLY A 271 6.23 1.15 20.88
N ALA A 272 5.34 1.66 20.02
CA ALA A 272 5.08 3.07 19.77
C ALA A 272 6.28 3.90 19.26
N PRO A 273 6.97 3.50 18.16
CA PRO A 273 7.91 4.36 17.46
C PRO A 273 7.34 5.75 17.17
N LYS A 274 8.22 6.75 17.07
CA LYS A 274 7.83 8.08 16.59
C LYS A 274 7.46 7.98 15.12
N ILE A 275 6.45 8.72 14.67
CA ILE A 275 5.97 8.65 13.28
C ILE A 275 6.06 10.02 12.62
N ILE A 276 6.39 10.08 11.33
CA ILE A 276 6.16 11.28 10.53
C ILE A 276 4.88 11.08 9.72
N ALA A 277 3.89 11.94 9.92
CA ALA A 277 2.61 11.83 9.24
C ALA A 277 2.25 13.12 8.47
N MET A 278 1.24 13.03 7.61
CA MET A 278 0.73 14.20 6.91
C MET A 278 0.01 15.14 7.88
N LYS A 279 0.13 16.45 7.66
CA LYS A 279 -0.64 17.47 8.37
C LYS A 279 -2.15 17.18 8.34
N GLY A 280 -2.79 17.18 9.50
CA GLY A 280 -4.20 16.85 9.66
C GLY A 280 -4.45 15.45 10.24
N THR A 281 -3.40 14.64 10.40
CA THR A 281 -3.50 13.32 11.07
C THR A 281 -3.96 13.48 12.53
N LEU A 282 -3.53 14.56 13.19
CA LEU A 282 -3.95 14.87 14.56
C LEU A 282 -5.42 15.32 14.69
N ASN A 283 -6.09 15.65 13.58
CA ASN A 283 -7.48 16.11 13.58
C ASN A 283 -8.50 14.97 13.48
N VAL A 284 -8.05 13.73 13.25
CA VAL A 284 -8.94 12.57 13.19
C VAL A 284 -9.37 12.20 14.61
N PRO A 285 -10.68 12.16 14.94
CA PRO A 285 -11.14 11.81 16.28
C PRO A 285 -10.59 10.46 16.74
N ILE A 286 -10.20 10.35 18.01
CA ILE A 286 -9.57 9.17 18.65
C ILE A 286 -8.15 8.89 18.11
N LEU A 287 -7.96 8.75 16.80
CA LEU A 287 -6.64 8.56 16.18
C LEU A 287 -5.67 9.71 16.49
N GLY A 288 -6.15 10.95 16.51
CA GLY A 288 -5.35 12.14 16.78
C GLY A 288 -4.78 12.18 18.19
N VAL A 289 -5.49 11.61 19.18
CA VAL A 289 -4.99 11.49 20.56
C VAL A 289 -3.82 10.51 20.62
N PHE A 290 -3.94 9.35 19.96
CA PHE A 290 -2.84 8.38 19.85
C PHE A 290 -1.66 8.98 19.08
N ALA A 291 -1.91 9.57 17.92
CA ALA A 291 -0.91 10.18 17.06
C ALA A 291 -0.11 11.30 17.79
N ALA A 292 -0.77 12.12 18.62
CA ALA A 292 -0.08 13.13 19.42
C ALA A 292 0.93 12.51 20.39
N GLU A 293 0.54 11.44 21.09
CA GLU A 293 1.38 10.75 22.09
C GLU A 293 2.50 9.92 21.46
N LEU A 294 2.29 9.43 20.25
CA LEU A 294 3.34 8.79 19.44
C LEU A 294 4.44 9.78 19.02
N GLY A 295 4.26 11.09 19.23
CA GLY A 295 5.23 12.10 18.80
C GLY A 295 5.20 12.30 17.29
N VAL A 296 3.99 12.31 16.70
CA VAL A 296 3.83 12.50 15.26
C VAL A 296 4.37 13.85 14.82
N ILE A 297 5.35 13.82 13.92
CA ILE A 297 5.85 15.03 13.24
C ILE A 297 4.95 15.25 12.03
N GLU A 298 4.06 16.24 12.11
CA GLU A 298 3.19 16.60 10.98
C GLU A 298 3.97 17.38 9.91
N VAL A 299 3.89 16.88 8.68
CA VAL A 299 4.54 17.48 7.51
C VAL A 299 3.48 17.97 6.52
N ASP A 300 3.59 19.24 6.14
CA ASP A 300 2.79 19.87 5.10
C ASP A 300 3.42 19.66 3.72
N ARG A 301 3.21 18.49 3.12
CA ARG A 301 3.82 18.12 1.83
C ARG A 301 3.46 19.05 0.66
N SER A 302 2.48 19.96 0.83
CA SER A 302 2.11 20.98 -0.17
C SER A 302 3.05 22.20 -0.18
N ASN A 303 3.85 22.38 0.88
CA ASN A 303 4.81 23.46 1.00
C ASN A 303 6.23 22.94 0.68
N PRO A 304 6.94 23.47 -0.33
CA PRO A 304 8.33 23.12 -0.60
C PRO A 304 9.24 23.22 0.64
N CYS A 305 8.98 24.19 1.54
CA CYS A 305 9.70 24.34 2.82
C CYS A 305 9.47 23.17 3.78
N SER A 306 8.36 22.43 3.64
CA SER A 306 8.05 21.31 4.52
C SER A 306 8.83 20.04 4.20
N ARG A 307 9.26 19.82 2.95
CA ARG A 307 10.20 18.74 2.61
C ARG A 307 11.56 18.96 3.28
N ALA A 308 12.05 20.20 3.25
CA ALA A 308 13.25 20.60 3.97
C ALA A 308 13.07 20.44 5.49
N ALA A 309 11.91 20.84 6.02
CA ALA A 309 11.59 20.64 7.44
C ALA A 309 11.52 19.16 7.84
N THR A 310 10.96 18.30 6.98
CA THR A 310 10.92 16.84 7.22
C THR A 310 12.33 16.28 7.30
N ARG A 311 13.17 16.63 6.32
CA ARG A 311 14.56 16.19 6.28
C ARG A 311 15.31 16.67 7.52
N LYS A 312 15.16 17.94 7.89
CA LYS A 312 15.76 18.51 9.10
C LYS A 312 15.30 17.79 10.36
N ALA A 313 14.00 17.47 10.49
CA ALA A 313 13.47 16.72 11.62
C ALA A 313 14.02 15.28 11.70
N ILE A 314 14.22 14.63 10.54
CA ILE A 314 14.86 13.31 10.49
C ILE A 314 16.33 13.41 10.91
N GLU A 315 17.07 14.39 10.40
CA GLU A 315 18.48 14.66 10.76
C GLU A 315 18.61 14.94 12.26
N GLU A 316 17.81 15.85 12.81
CA GLU A 316 17.77 16.18 14.24
C GLU A 316 17.43 14.97 15.12
N HIS A 317 16.45 14.15 14.71
CA HIS A 317 16.12 12.92 15.44
C HIS A 317 17.31 11.97 15.47
N VAL A 318 17.98 11.74 14.34
CA VAL A 318 19.16 10.87 14.27
C VAL A 318 20.31 11.40 15.12
N GLU A 319 20.59 12.70 15.07
CA GLU A 319 21.67 13.34 15.83
C GLU A 319 21.45 13.26 17.36
N CYS A 320 20.19 13.36 17.79
CA CYS A 320 19.83 13.32 19.20
C CYS A 320 19.50 11.91 19.72
N TRP A 321 19.38 10.92 18.83
CA TRP A 321 19.00 9.57 19.20
C TRP A 321 20.13 8.86 19.96
N GLN A 322 19.74 8.10 20.99
CA GLN A 322 20.64 7.26 21.78
C GLN A 322 20.13 5.82 21.76
N PRO A 323 21.02 4.81 21.86
CA PRO A 323 20.61 3.41 21.96
C PRO A 323 19.54 3.19 23.04
N GLY A 324 18.51 2.42 22.72
CA GLY A 324 17.37 2.20 23.63
C GLY A 324 16.29 3.29 23.58
N ARG A 325 16.49 4.37 22.82
CA ARG A 325 15.42 5.35 22.55
C ARG A 325 14.52 4.91 21.40
N ARG A 326 13.28 5.38 21.42
CA ARG A 326 12.28 5.07 20.39
C ARG A 326 12.79 5.51 19.00
N PRO A 327 12.75 4.62 18.00
CA PRO A 327 13.13 4.97 16.64
C PRO A 327 12.06 5.84 15.96
N LEU A 328 12.43 6.39 14.80
CA LEU A 328 11.53 7.09 13.90
C LEU A 328 11.08 6.15 12.77
N LEU A 329 9.78 5.90 12.68
CA LEU A 329 9.15 5.12 11.62
C LEU A 329 8.92 6.00 10.38
N LEU A 330 9.44 5.55 9.25
CA LEU A 330 9.34 6.21 7.96
C LEU A 330 8.80 5.26 6.89
N PHE A 331 8.01 5.82 5.97
CA PHE A 331 7.51 5.15 4.78
C PHE A 331 8.17 5.77 3.55
N PRO A 332 9.36 5.28 3.12
CA PRO A 332 10.17 5.95 2.11
C PRO A 332 9.54 5.97 0.72
N GLU A 333 8.50 5.19 0.43
CA GLU A 333 7.70 5.31 -0.80
C GLU A 333 7.05 6.70 -0.92
N GLY A 334 6.69 7.30 0.21
CA GLY A 334 6.02 8.61 0.27
C GLY A 334 4.54 8.59 -0.11
N THR A 335 4.00 7.44 -0.51
CA THR A 335 2.59 7.21 -0.82
C THR A 335 2.22 5.77 -0.47
N THR A 336 0.93 5.46 -0.43
CA THR A 336 0.42 4.08 -0.38
C THR A 336 0.39 3.46 -1.77
N SER A 337 0.54 2.14 -1.84
CA SER A 337 0.39 1.33 -3.06
C SER A 337 -0.44 0.08 -2.78
N ASN A 338 -0.73 -0.72 -3.79
CA ASN A 338 -1.34 -2.02 -3.60
C ASN A 338 -0.40 -3.03 -2.89
N GLY A 339 0.88 -2.72 -2.74
CA GLY A 339 1.85 -3.59 -2.06
C GLY A 339 2.25 -4.85 -2.82
N ASP A 340 2.00 -4.95 -4.14
CA ASP A 340 2.51 -6.04 -4.98
C ASP A 340 4.04 -5.99 -5.13
N SER A 341 4.59 -4.78 -5.15
CA SER A 341 6.02 -4.55 -5.25
C SER A 341 6.39 -3.26 -4.54
N MET A 342 7.65 -3.16 -4.13
CA MET A 342 8.20 -1.94 -3.54
C MET A 342 8.26 -0.81 -4.57
N LEU A 343 7.61 0.33 -4.29
CA LEU A 343 7.83 1.56 -5.07
C LEU A 343 9.26 2.10 -4.88
N GLU A 344 9.62 3.08 -5.69
CA GLU A 344 10.90 3.78 -5.54
C GLU A 344 10.95 4.54 -4.21
N PHE A 345 12.05 4.35 -3.47
CA PHE A 345 12.25 5.01 -2.18
C PHE A 345 12.80 6.43 -2.36
N LYS A 346 12.15 7.39 -1.71
CA LYS A 346 12.60 8.78 -1.65
C LYS A 346 13.85 8.88 -0.77
N LYS A 347 14.92 9.44 -1.33
CA LYS A 347 16.23 9.60 -0.66
C LYS A 347 16.22 10.37 0.67
N GLY A 348 15.19 11.18 0.93
CA GLY A 348 15.12 12.03 2.13
C GLY A 348 15.18 11.25 3.45
N ALA A 349 14.63 10.03 3.50
CA ALA A 349 14.70 9.17 4.68
C ALA A 349 16.11 8.62 4.97
N PHE A 350 16.97 8.61 3.94
CA PHE A 350 18.31 8.01 3.96
C PHE A 350 19.42 9.06 4.03
N ALA A 351 19.07 10.34 3.93
CA ALA A 351 20.02 11.45 3.94
C ALA A 351 20.96 11.49 5.15
N PRO A 352 20.56 11.11 6.39
CA PRO A 352 21.47 11.09 7.52
C PRO A 352 22.55 9.99 7.46
N GLY A 353 22.44 9.00 6.57
CA GLY A 353 23.40 7.89 6.49
C GLY A 353 23.47 7.04 7.78
N ALA A 354 22.40 6.99 8.56
CA ALA A 354 22.33 6.25 9.81
C ALA A 354 21.89 4.79 9.61
N PRO A 355 22.26 3.87 10.53
CA PRO A 355 21.68 2.53 10.57
C PRO A 355 20.15 2.57 10.70
N LEU A 356 19.48 1.59 10.12
CA LEU A 356 18.02 1.50 10.14
C LEU A 356 17.53 0.05 10.27
N ARG A 357 16.26 -0.12 10.61
CA ARG A 357 15.57 -1.41 10.69
C ARG A 357 14.56 -1.53 9.54
N PRO A 358 14.81 -2.38 8.52
CA PRO A 358 13.86 -2.61 7.45
C PRO A 358 12.72 -3.53 7.93
N VAL A 359 11.49 -3.17 7.56
CA VAL A 359 10.27 -3.92 7.88
C VAL A 359 9.45 -4.08 6.62
N VAL A 360 8.94 -5.29 6.39
CA VAL A 360 8.09 -5.58 5.23
C VAL A 360 6.73 -6.04 5.72
N MET A 361 5.67 -5.50 5.13
CA MET A 361 4.28 -5.84 5.45
C MET A 361 3.55 -6.35 4.22
N CYS A 362 2.80 -7.43 4.39
CA CYS A 362 1.89 -7.97 3.39
C CYS A 362 0.51 -8.20 4.01
N TYR A 363 -0.51 -7.58 3.44
CA TYR A 363 -1.90 -7.86 3.83
C TYR A 363 -2.36 -9.18 3.20
N THR A 364 -2.94 -10.05 4.01
CA THR A 364 -3.34 -11.42 3.62
C THR A 364 -4.83 -11.69 3.82
N GLY A 365 -5.57 -10.67 4.27
CA GLY A 365 -7.03 -10.75 4.41
C GLY A 365 -7.74 -10.91 3.06
N ALA A 366 -8.97 -11.42 3.10
CA ALA A 366 -9.81 -11.62 1.90
C ALA A 366 -10.13 -10.31 1.17
N TRP A 367 -10.13 -9.19 1.88
CA TRP A 367 -10.23 -7.85 1.30
C TRP A 367 -8.89 -7.13 1.40
N ASP A 368 -8.49 -6.52 0.29
CA ASP A 368 -7.28 -5.72 0.18
C ASP A 368 -7.54 -4.30 0.71
N PRO A 369 -6.91 -3.89 1.82
CA PRO A 369 -7.10 -2.56 2.38
C PRO A 369 -6.23 -1.50 1.70
N ALA A 370 -5.54 -1.83 0.61
CA ALA A 370 -4.72 -0.89 -0.13
C ALA A 370 -5.46 0.43 -0.41
N THR A 371 -4.89 1.52 0.10
CA THR A 371 -5.39 2.86 -0.18
C THR A 371 -4.82 3.29 -1.53
N THR A 372 -5.56 2.97 -2.58
CA THR A 372 -5.23 3.27 -3.98
C THR A 372 -6.32 4.13 -4.58
N ASN A 373 -6.07 4.72 -5.75
CA ASN A 373 -7.09 5.52 -6.45
C ASN A 373 -8.09 4.64 -7.21
N PHE A 374 -7.72 3.40 -7.54
CA PHE A 374 -8.54 2.49 -8.34
C PHE A 374 -8.73 1.13 -7.70
N ARG A 375 -9.75 0.43 -8.17
CA ARG A 375 -10.02 -0.96 -7.89
C ARG A 375 -10.56 -1.63 -9.15
N LEU A 376 -10.50 -2.95 -9.20
CA LEU A 376 -11.25 -3.69 -10.21
C LEU A 376 -12.70 -3.85 -9.77
N SER A 377 -13.62 -3.68 -10.71
CA SER A 377 -15.02 -3.95 -10.49
C SER A 377 -15.29 -5.45 -10.43
N SER A 378 -16.48 -5.86 -10.01
CA SER A 378 -16.91 -7.26 -10.08
C SER A 378 -16.89 -7.84 -11.50
N ASN A 379 -16.94 -6.98 -12.53
CA ASN A 379 -16.85 -7.37 -13.94
C ASN A 379 -15.41 -7.28 -14.50
N GLY A 380 -14.44 -6.90 -13.68
CA GLY A 380 -13.03 -6.73 -14.08
C GLY A 380 -12.69 -5.35 -14.67
N ASP A 381 -13.65 -4.42 -14.71
CA ASP A 381 -13.43 -3.06 -15.21
C ASP A 381 -12.73 -2.20 -14.16
N LEU A 382 -11.84 -1.29 -14.58
CA LEU A 382 -11.21 -0.33 -13.69
C LEU A 382 -12.22 0.71 -13.18
N ALA A 383 -12.40 0.79 -11.86
CA ALA A 383 -13.33 1.71 -11.21
C ALA A 383 -12.63 2.59 -10.15
N PRO A 384 -13.09 3.83 -9.92
CA PRO A 384 -12.62 4.64 -8.80
C PRO A 384 -12.96 3.98 -7.47
N THR A 385 -12.09 4.21 -6.48
CA THR A 385 -12.42 4.03 -5.07
C THR A 385 -12.08 5.33 -4.34
N GLY A 386 -12.79 5.60 -3.25
CA GLY A 386 -12.56 6.77 -2.40
C GLY A 386 -12.63 6.42 -0.92
N ASP A 387 -12.27 7.37 -0.05
CA ASP A 387 -12.17 7.15 1.40
C ASP A 387 -13.46 6.63 2.03
N GLY A 388 -14.63 7.10 1.56
CA GLY A 388 -15.93 6.65 2.06
C GLY A 388 -16.20 5.18 1.74
N GLU A 389 -15.92 4.75 0.51
CA GLU A 389 -16.03 3.34 0.12
C GLU A 389 -14.98 2.50 0.85
N TRP A 390 -13.74 2.99 0.96
CA TRP A 390 -12.69 2.32 1.74
C TRP A 390 -13.12 2.09 3.19
N CYS A 391 -13.72 3.10 3.85
CA CYS A 391 -14.22 2.99 5.21
C CYS A 391 -15.39 2.00 5.32
N GLU A 392 -16.32 2.04 4.38
CA GLU A 392 -17.44 1.08 4.30
C GLU A 392 -16.92 -0.36 4.17
N GLN A 393 -15.95 -0.61 3.28
CA GLN A 393 -15.36 -1.92 3.10
C GLN A 393 -14.54 -2.33 4.35
N PHE A 394 -13.72 -1.45 4.92
CA PHE A 394 -12.97 -1.76 6.14
C PHE A 394 -13.89 -2.15 7.30
N LEU A 395 -14.98 -1.42 7.51
CA LEU A 395 -15.96 -1.74 8.55
C LEU A 395 -16.79 -2.98 8.21
N GLY A 396 -17.00 -3.27 6.93
CA GLY A 396 -17.75 -4.41 6.43
C GLY A 396 -17.01 -5.75 6.46
N HIS A 397 -15.69 -5.75 6.58
CA HIS A 397 -14.88 -6.98 6.63
C HIS A 397 -14.45 -7.30 8.05
N ALA A 398 -14.83 -8.46 8.58
CA ALA A 398 -14.60 -8.80 9.98
C ALA A 398 -13.12 -8.92 10.37
N MET A 399 -12.25 -9.29 9.43
CA MET A 399 -10.83 -9.56 9.67
C MET A 399 -9.93 -8.87 8.63
N HIS A 400 -8.85 -8.27 9.12
CA HIS A 400 -7.75 -7.66 8.37
C HIS A 400 -6.44 -8.31 8.83
N SER A 401 -6.16 -9.47 8.25
CA SER A 401 -4.93 -10.21 8.51
C SER A 401 -3.77 -9.60 7.74
N MET A 402 -2.60 -9.59 8.37
CA MET A 402 -1.35 -9.22 7.71
C MET A 402 -0.19 -10.00 8.30
N GLN A 403 0.85 -10.16 7.49
CA GLN A 403 2.16 -10.62 7.92
C GLN A 403 3.14 -9.44 7.90
N ILE A 404 3.97 -9.38 8.93
CA ILE A 404 5.02 -8.38 9.12
C ILE A 404 6.32 -9.13 9.31
N ARG A 405 7.30 -8.91 8.43
CA ARG A 405 8.64 -9.46 8.55
C ARG A 405 9.62 -8.36 8.88
N VAL A 406 10.35 -8.54 9.97
CA VAL A 406 11.36 -7.60 10.44
C VAL A 406 12.74 -8.12 10.05
N LEU A 407 13.46 -7.35 9.24
CA LEU A 407 14.79 -7.72 8.76
C LEU A 407 15.87 -7.30 9.79
N PRO A 408 17.10 -7.84 9.69
CA PRO A 408 18.21 -7.45 10.55
C PRO A 408 18.56 -5.96 10.41
N PRO A 409 19.28 -5.35 11.38
CA PRO A 409 19.67 -3.95 11.27
C PRO A 409 20.53 -3.75 10.02
N TYR A 410 20.15 -2.77 9.20
CA TYR A 410 20.91 -2.39 8.02
C TYR A 410 21.89 -1.29 8.40
N VAL A 411 23.19 -1.58 8.28
CA VAL A 411 24.26 -0.61 8.53
C VAL A 411 24.78 -0.12 7.17
N PRO A 412 24.65 1.18 6.83
CA PRO A 412 25.11 1.68 5.54
C PRO A 412 26.63 1.66 5.43
N SER A 413 27.11 1.24 4.26
CA SER A 413 28.49 1.34 3.83
C SER A 413 28.94 2.80 3.67
N GLU A 414 30.25 3.04 3.54
CA GLU A 414 30.80 4.38 3.31
C GLU A 414 30.26 5.03 2.03
N ALA A 415 30.07 4.24 0.97
CA ALA A 415 29.48 4.70 -0.28
C ALA A 415 28.01 5.11 -0.11
N GLU A 416 27.23 4.37 0.70
CA GLU A 416 25.84 4.70 0.98
C GLU A 416 25.70 5.92 1.90
N ARG A 417 26.60 6.08 2.88
CA ARG A 417 26.64 7.26 3.75
C ARG A 417 26.89 8.56 2.97
N SER A 418 27.67 8.48 1.89
CA SER A 418 27.95 9.61 1.00
C SER A 418 26.94 9.76 -0.14
N ASN A 419 26.09 8.75 -0.38
CA ASN A 419 25.09 8.75 -1.44
C ASN A 419 23.73 8.18 -0.98
N SER A 420 22.84 9.09 -0.55
CA SER A 420 21.48 8.74 -0.11
C SER A 420 20.60 8.06 -1.16
N GLU A 421 20.86 8.26 -2.47
CA GLU A 421 20.11 7.59 -3.53
C GLU A 421 20.53 6.13 -3.65
N LEU A 422 21.84 5.86 -3.59
CA LEU A 422 22.37 4.51 -3.55
C LEU A 422 21.87 3.77 -2.30
N PHE A 423 21.89 4.43 -1.14
CA PHE A 423 21.39 3.85 0.11
C PHE A 423 19.90 3.48 -0.01
N ALA A 424 19.07 4.40 -0.51
CA ALA A 424 17.65 4.15 -0.74
C ALA A 424 17.41 2.98 -1.71
N ALA A 425 18.18 2.91 -2.80
CA ALA A 425 18.06 1.85 -3.80
C ALA A 425 18.43 0.46 -3.25
N ASN A 426 19.52 0.36 -2.49
CA ASN A 426 19.97 -0.92 -1.92
C ASN A 426 19.02 -1.43 -0.82
N VAL A 427 18.52 -0.53 0.04
CA VAL A 427 17.52 -0.89 1.06
C VAL A 427 16.22 -1.33 0.39
N ARG A 428 15.75 -0.60 -0.63
CA ARG A 428 14.58 -1.00 -1.43
C ARG A 428 14.77 -2.39 -2.03
N GLN A 429 15.92 -2.68 -2.63
CA GLN A 429 16.19 -3.99 -3.23
C GLN A 429 16.16 -5.11 -2.18
N THR A 430 16.77 -4.87 -1.02
CA THR A 430 16.77 -5.81 0.12
C THR A 430 15.35 -6.09 0.61
N MET A 431 14.58 -5.04 0.86
CA MET A 431 13.18 -5.16 1.28
C MET A 431 12.30 -5.80 0.20
N GLY A 432 12.54 -5.51 -1.08
CA GLY A 432 11.80 -6.08 -2.20
C GLY A 432 11.95 -7.60 -2.30
N ARG A 433 13.17 -8.12 -2.14
CA ARG A 433 13.41 -9.58 -2.09
C ARG A 433 12.70 -10.23 -0.90
N ALA A 434 12.74 -9.60 0.28
CA ALA A 434 12.05 -10.09 1.46
C ALA A 434 10.52 -10.05 1.30
N GLN A 435 9.98 -9.04 0.61
CA GLN A 435 8.56 -8.97 0.27
C GLN A 435 8.13 -10.07 -0.67
N GLU A 436 8.91 -10.33 -1.72
CA GLU A 436 8.65 -11.42 -2.65
C GLU A 436 8.62 -12.76 -1.91
N GLN A 437 9.60 -13.01 -1.03
CA GLN A 437 9.62 -14.21 -0.21
C GLN A 437 8.41 -14.30 0.73
N LEU A 438 8.10 -13.22 1.46
CA LEU A 438 6.98 -13.19 2.41
C LEU A 438 5.64 -13.45 1.73
N ARG A 439 5.47 -13.05 0.46
CA ARG A 439 4.24 -13.31 -0.30
C ARG A 439 4.10 -14.76 -0.78
N LEU A 440 5.19 -15.52 -0.80
CA LEU A 440 5.20 -16.95 -1.14
C LEU A 440 4.92 -17.84 0.09
N GLU A 441 5.09 -17.29 1.30
CA GLU A 441 4.87 -17.94 2.61
C GLU A 441 3.40 -17.82 3.07
#